data_AF-A0A521FPD3-F1
#
_entry.id   AF-A0A521FPD3-F1
#
_cell.length_a   1.000
_cell.length_b   1.000
_cell.length_c   1.000
_cell.angle_alpha   90.00
_cell.angle_beta   90.00
_cell.angle_gamma   90.00
#
_symmetry.space_group_name_H-M   'P 1'
#
loop_
_entity.id
_entity.type
_entity.pdbx_description
1 polymer ?
#
loop_
_entity_poly.entity_id
_entity_poly.type
_entity_poly.pdbx_seq_one_letter_code
_entity_poly.pdbx_strand_id
1 'polypeptide(L)'
;MRRTFFIGVCSMVFGSATHAQYVQPERNDTVYLMPKANFAGAVAKKMITEGNSTIKGIAFTKPPAMQRHIGGKNKIVAGHVKIALFPLTPYFEEYLRLKKEQNPKKLKFAFMSSDAYKCRLEVITNSSGEFTFFNLKPGSYYIETVVDWSQTRYYDKYVGSGSSNYGTTDYYSKQSYNDHHSDYLKKEVEIKTEGEVVDIKLN
;
A
#
# COMPACT_ATOMS: atom_id res chain seq x y z
N MET A 1 3.99 70.11 -31.77
CA MET A 1 3.06 70.06 -30.62
C MET A 1 2.14 68.84 -30.79
N ARG A 2 2.39 67.75 -30.05
CA ARG A 2 1.43 66.66 -29.75
C ARG A 2 2.10 65.73 -28.73
N ARG A 3 1.66 65.83 -27.48
CA ARG A 3 2.10 64.97 -26.36
C ARG A 3 1.11 63.81 -26.28
N THR A 4 1.57 62.59 -26.57
CA THR A 4 0.82 61.35 -26.31
C THR A 4 1.23 60.82 -24.94
N PHE A 5 0.29 60.87 -24.00
CA PHE A 5 0.35 60.23 -22.69
C PHE A 5 0.16 58.71 -22.86
N PHE A 6 1.13 57.91 -22.41
CA PHE A 6 0.93 56.47 -22.21
C PHE A 6 0.35 56.25 -20.81
N ILE A 7 -0.89 55.75 -20.75
CA ILE A 7 -1.55 55.32 -19.51
C ILE A 7 -1.06 53.90 -19.18
N GLY A 8 -0.31 53.76 -18.09
CA GLY A 8 0.06 52.47 -17.53
C GLY A 8 -1.13 51.83 -16.82
N VAL A 9 -1.57 50.66 -17.30
CA VAL A 9 -2.57 49.82 -16.63
C VAL A 9 -1.83 48.92 -15.65
N CYS A 10 -1.94 49.22 -14.36
CA CYS A 10 -1.47 48.38 -13.26
C CYS A 10 -2.56 47.36 -12.94
N SER A 11 -2.44 46.14 -13.46
CA SER A 11 -3.31 45.02 -13.11
C SER A 11 -2.91 44.47 -11.73
N MET A 12 -3.57 44.92 -10.67
CA MET A 12 -3.53 44.25 -9.38
C MET A 12 -4.31 42.94 -9.47
N VAL A 13 -3.59 41.82 -9.42
CA VAL A 13 -4.18 40.51 -9.12
C VAL A 13 -4.54 40.52 -7.64
N PHE A 14 -5.83 40.69 -7.34
CA PHE A 14 -6.36 40.45 -6.01
C PHE A 14 -6.29 38.94 -5.74
N GLY A 15 -5.33 38.54 -4.90
CA GLY A 15 -5.35 37.22 -4.28
C GLY A 15 -6.54 37.14 -3.33
N SER A 16 -7.57 36.38 -3.69
CA SER A 16 -8.72 36.13 -2.84
C SER A 16 -8.30 35.29 -1.64
N ALA A 17 -7.94 35.94 -0.54
CA ALA A 17 -7.90 35.27 0.77
C ALA A 17 -9.35 34.91 1.12
N THR A 18 -9.68 33.62 1.09
CA THR A 18 -11.01 33.11 1.47
C THR A 18 -11.27 33.43 2.95
N HIS A 19 -11.97 34.53 3.21
CA HIS A 19 -12.47 34.87 4.53
C HIS A 19 -13.83 34.17 4.70
N ALA A 20 -13.87 33.10 5.47
CA ALA A 20 -15.12 32.44 5.84
C ALA A 20 -15.71 33.09 7.09
N GLN A 21 -17.04 33.23 7.13
CA GLN A 21 -17.78 33.77 8.29
C GLN A 21 -17.61 32.93 9.55
N TYR A 22 -17.38 31.63 9.40
CA TYR A 22 -17.13 30.70 10.50
C TYR A 22 -16.27 29.54 9.99
N VAL A 23 -15.21 29.23 10.73
CA VAL A 23 -14.42 28.01 10.51
C VAL A 23 -14.90 26.99 11.51
N GLN A 24 -15.51 25.91 11.03
CA GLN A 24 -15.91 24.81 11.91
C GLN A 24 -14.66 24.22 12.57
N PRO A 25 -14.66 24.01 13.90
CA PRO A 25 -13.53 23.39 14.57
C PRO A 25 -13.36 21.94 14.09
N GLU A 26 -12.11 21.52 13.93
CA GLU A 26 -11.77 20.14 13.57
C GLU A 26 -12.24 19.17 14.65
N ARG A 27 -12.96 18.12 14.25
CA ARG A 27 -13.38 17.04 15.15
C ARG A 27 -12.28 15.99 15.24
N ASN A 28 -11.82 15.65 16.45
CA ASN A 28 -10.89 14.54 16.70
C ASN A 28 -11.55 13.45 17.53
N ASP A 29 -12.38 12.65 16.86
CA ASP A 29 -13.05 11.44 17.37
C ASP A 29 -12.22 10.17 17.17
N THR A 30 -10.96 10.32 16.75
CA THR A 30 -10.06 9.20 16.45
C THR A 30 -9.56 8.54 17.74
N VAL A 31 -9.68 7.22 17.83
CA VAL A 31 -9.13 6.41 18.92
C VAL A 31 -7.77 5.87 18.50
N TYR A 32 -6.73 6.39 19.15
CA TYR A 32 -5.34 5.99 18.92
C TYR A 32 -4.97 4.80 19.81
N LEU A 33 -4.73 3.64 19.20
CA LEU A 33 -4.15 2.49 19.89
C LEU A 33 -2.63 2.55 19.78
N MET A 34 -1.96 2.72 20.91
CA MET A 34 -0.51 2.70 20.97
C MET A 34 -0.04 1.50 21.80
N PRO A 35 1.07 0.85 21.42
CA PRO A 35 1.71 -0.15 22.27
C PRO A 35 2.04 0.44 23.64
N LYS A 36 1.79 -0.33 24.70
CA LYS A 36 2.12 0.03 26.08
C LYS A 36 3.55 -0.34 26.44
N ALA A 37 4.13 -1.31 25.73
CA ALA A 37 5.53 -1.68 25.87
C ALA A 37 6.45 -0.48 25.61
N ASN A 38 7.57 -0.42 26.32
CA ASN A 38 8.59 0.59 26.07
C ASN A 38 9.35 0.27 24.79
N PHE A 39 9.46 1.25 23.89
CA PHE A 39 10.25 1.09 22.67
C PHE A 39 11.74 1.15 22.99
N ALA A 40 12.40 -0.02 23.02
CA ALA A 40 13.84 -0.14 23.20
C ALA A 40 14.57 0.06 21.85
N GLY A 41 14.70 1.31 21.42
CA GLY A 41 15.27 1.65 20.11
C GLY A 41 16.69 1.12 19.88
N ALA A 42 17.51 0.98 20.92
CA ALA A 42 18.85 0.39 20.81
C ALA A 42 18.79 -1.10 20.41
N VAL A 43 17.81 -1.85 20.90
CA VAL A 43 17.63 -3.28 20.58
C VAL A 43 17.17 -3.42 19.13
N ALA A 44 16.16 -2.65 18.72
CA ALA A 44 15.65 -2.66 17.36
C ALA A 44 16.75 -2.31 16.34
N LYS A 45 17.52 -1.25 16.61
CA LYS A 45 18.67 -0.85 15.78
C LYS A 45 19.72 -1.94 15.75
N LYS A 46 20.04 -2.59 16.87
CA LYS A 46 21.02 -3.67 16.91
C LYS A 46 20.63 -4.85 16.01
N MET A 47 19.34 -5.17 15.87
CA MET A 47 18.89 -6.27 14.99
C MET A 47 19.06 -5.95 13.49
N ILE A 48 18.87 -4.69 13.10
CA ILE A 48 18.99 -4.23 11.71
C ILE A 48 20.40 -3.70 11.36
N THR A 49 21.36 -3.78 12.29
CA THR A 49 22.76 -3.46 12.00
C THR A 49 23.44 -4.64 11.31
N GLU A 50 24.54 -4.34 10.61
CA GLU A 50 25.30 -5.31 9.82
C GLU A 50 25.57 -6.62 10.59
N GLY A 51 25.03 -7.70 10.05
CA GLY A 51 25.39 -9.10 10.32
C GLY A 51 25.79 -9.79 9.02
N ASN A 52 25.75 -11.11 8.97
CA ASN A 52 26.16 -11.91 7.81
C ASN A 52 25.03 -12.75 7.17
N SER A 53 23.83 -12.73 7.74
CA SER A 53 22.70 -13.53 7.23
C SER A 53 21.96 -12.80 6.11
N THR A 54 21.23 -13.56 5.29
CA THR A 54 20.51 -13.05 4.12
C THR A 54 19.09 -13.62 4.07
N ILE A 55 18.10 -12.77 3.78
CA ILE A 55 16.74 -13.21 3.43
C ILE A 55 16.53 -12.95 1.95
N LYS A 56 16.21 -14.01 1.20
CA LYS A 56 15.81 -13.94 -0.21
C LYS A 56 14.35 -14.30 -0.33
N GLY A 57 13.64 -13.67 -1.26
CA GLY A 57 12.25 -14.07 -1.48
C GLY A 57 11.64 -13.56 -2.76
N ILE A 58 10.41 -14.03 -2.99
CA ILE A 58 9.57 -13.61 -4.10
C ILE A 58 8.20 -13.16 -3.58
N ALA A 59 7.80 -11.95 -3.94
CA ALA A 59 6.54 -11.34 -3.57
C ALA A 59 5.51 -11.43 -4.69
N PHE A 60 4.31 -11.90 -4.37
CA PHE A 60 3.22 -12.04 -5.33
C PHE A 60 1.86 -12.17 -4.66
N THR A 61 0.81 -11.75 -5.35
CA THR A 61 -0.58 -12.02 -4.94
C THR A 61 -1.28 -12.98 -5.90
N LYS A 62 -2.43 -13.49 -5.48
CA LYS A 62 -3.28 -14.42 -6.22
C LYS A 62 -4.66 -13.79 -6.35
N PRO A 63 -5.19 -13.62 -7.57
CA PRO A 63 -6.55 -13.15 -7.73
C PRO A 63 -7.56 -14.15 -7.13
N PRO A 64 -8.74 -13.68 -6.68
CA PRO A 64 -9.80 -14.52 -6.14
C PRO A 64 -10.16 -15.71 -7.03
N ALA A 65 -10.60 -16.83 -6.43
CA ALA A 65 -10.78 -18.12 -7.09
C ALA A 65 -11.69 -18.07 -8.34
N MET A 66 -12.79 -17.31 -8.29
CA MET A 66 -13.72 -17.11 -9.41
C MET A 66 -13.05 -16.50 -10.65
N GLN A 67 -11.92 -15.82 -10.48
CA GLN A 67 -11.24 -15.03 -11.51
C GLN A 67 -10.00 -15.71 -12.09
N ARG A 68 -9.72 -16.97 -11.69
CA ARG A 68 -8.58 -17.76 -12.19
C ARG A 68 -8.83 -18.48 -13.52
N HIS A 69 -10.09 -18.58 -13.94
CA HIS A 69 -10.49 -19.50 -15.02
C HIS A 69 -10.70 -18.84 -16.40
N ILE A 70 -10.73 -17.51 -16.50
CA ILE A 70 -10.94 -16.80 -17.78
C ILE A 70 -9.70 -15.95 -18.08
N GLY A 71 -8.67 -16.57 -18.67
CA GLY A 71 -7.46 -15.88 -19.16
C GLY A 71 -6.60 -15.17 -18.09
N GLY A 72 -6.96 -15.28 -16.82
CA GLY A 72 -6.30 -14.59 -15.70
C GLY A 72 -4.98 -15.26 -15.34
N LYS A 73 -3.91 -14.45 -15.16
CA LYS A 73 -2.65 -14.94 -14.59
C LYS A 73 -2.93 -15.56 -13.22
N ASN A 74 -2.49 -16.79 -12.99
CA ASN A 74 -2.63 -17.50 -11.70
C ASN A 74 -1.91 -16.81 -10.53
N LYS A 75 -1.02 -15.87 -10.87
CA LYS A 75 -0.10 -15.14 -10.00
C LYS A 75 0.11 -13.74 -10.55
N ILE A 76 -0.03 -12.74 -9.69
CA ILE A 76 0.34 -11.35 -9.98
C ILE A 76 1.64 -11.09 -9.22
N VAL A 77 2.74 -10.94 -9.95
CA VAL A 77 4.05 -10.66 -9.35
C VAL A 77 4.08 -9.22 -8.85
N ALA A 78 4.65 -9.01 -7.65
CA ALA A 78 4.81 -7.69 -7.08
C ALA A 78 6.08 -7.06 -7.64
N GLY A 79 6.08 -6.64 -8.91
CA GLY A 79 7.25 -6.07 -9.57
C GLY A 79 7.45 -4.59 -9.26
N HIS A 80 8.69 -4.18 -8.96
CA HIS A 80 9.04 -2.79 -8.61
C HIS A 80 8.28 -2.23 -7.39
N VAL A 81 8.00 -3.10 -6.42
CA VAL A 81 7.27 -2.77 -5.19
C VAL A 81 8.25 -2.69 -4.02
N LYS A 82 8.00 -1.75 -3.11
CA LYS A 82 8.78 -1.59 -1.89
C LYS A 82 8.35 -2.60 -0.83
N ILE A 83 9.30 -3.37 -0.33
CA ILE A 83 9.13 -4.30 0.78
C ILE A 83 9.82 -3.73 2.01
N ALA A 84 9.10 -3.68 3.12
CA ALA A 84 9.61 -3.25 4.41
C ALA A 84 9.87 -4.45 5.32
N LEU A 85 10.99 -4.43 6.03
CA LEU A 85 11.37 -5.40 7.04
C LEU A 85 11.54 -4.68 8.39
N PHE A 86 10.84 -5.18 9.39
CA PHE A 86 10.86 -4.68 10.76
C PHE A 86 11.46 -5.74 11.70
N PRO A 87 12.31 -5.34 12.66
CA PRO A 87 12.74 -6.23 13.73
C PRO A 87 11.55 -6.56 14.63
N LEU A 88 11.31 -7.85 14.88
CA LEU A 88 10.21 -8.32 15.71
C LEU A 88 10.58 -8.17 17.20
N THR A 89 10.44 -6.95 17.70
CA THR A 89 10.61 -6.63 19.13
C THR A 89 9.29 -6.78 19.89
N PRO A 90 9.29 -6.94 21.23
CA PRO A 90 8.05 -6.99 22.01
C PRO A 90 7.13 -5.78 21.80
N TYR A 91 7.71 -4.60 21.54
CA TYR A 91 6.97 -3.40 21.15
C TYR A 91 6.22 -3.59 19.83
N PHE A 92 6.90 -4.17 18.82
CA PHE A 92 6.33 -4.39 17.51
C PHE A 92 5.27 -5.51 17.53
N GLU A 93 5.48 -6.57 18.31
CA GLU A 93 4.49 -7.63 18.51
C GLU A 93 3.18 -7.07 19.11
N GLU A 94 3.30 -6.19 20.11
CA GLU A 94 2.12 -5.51 20.66
C GLU A 94 1.45 -4.61 19.60
N TYR A 95 2.24 -3.88 18.80
CA TYR A 95 1.69 -3.13 17.67
C TYR A 95 0.92 -4.03 16.70
N LEU A 96 1.44 -5.21 16.35
CA LEU A 96 0.75 -6.18 15.48
C LEU A 96 -0.56 -6.67 16.10
N ARG A 97 -0.59 -6.87 17.43
CA ARG A 97 -1.83 -7.20 18.15
C ARG A 97 -2.85 -6.06 18.04
N LEU A 98 -2.44 -4.82 18.29
CA LEU A 98 -3.32 -3.65 18.17
C LEU A 98 -3.80 -3.44 16.73
N LYS A 99 -2.95 -3.72 15.73
CA LYS A 99 -3.31 -3.64 14.30
C LYS A 99 -4.48 -4.57 13.96
N LYS A 100 -4.59 -5.74 14.60
CA LYS A 100 -5.73 -6.65 14.44
C LYS A 100 -7.03 -6.11 15.05
N GLU A 101 -6.95 -5.20 16.03
CA GLU A 101 -8.10 -4.56 16.64
C GLU A 101 -8.56 -3.27 15.95
N GLN A 102 -7.88 -2.88 14.86
CA GLN A 102 -8.23 -1.69 14.10
C GLN A 102 -9.66 -1.79 13.55
N ASN A 103 -10.37 -0.68 13.61
CA ASN A 103 -11.71 -0.57 13.05
C ASN A 103 -11.89 0.82 12.44
N PRO A 104 -11.63 0.97 11.12
CA PRO A 104 -11.77 2.24 10.42
C PRO A 104 -13.18 2.84 10.54
N LYS A 105 -14.23 2.00 10.60
CA LYS A 105 -15.63 2.48 10.78
C LYS A 105 -15.87 3.13 12.13
N LYS A 106 -15.06 2.79 13.15
CA LYS A 106 -15.09 3.38 14.49
C LYS A 106 -13.92 4.33 14.75
N LEU A 107 -13.21 4.72 13.69
CA LEU A 107 -12.02 5.59 13.75
C LEU A 107 -10.96 5.09 14.75
N LYS A 108 -10.87 3.77 14.93
CA LYS A 108 -9.94 3.11 15.85
C LYS A 108 -8.74 2.62 15.05
N PHE A 109 -7.59 3.28 15.20
CA PHE A 109 -6.38 3.00 14.43
C PHE A 109 -5.22 2.70 15.36
N ALA A 110 -4.41 1.71 14.97
CA ALA A 110 -3.18 1.35 15.68
C ALA A 110 -1.99 2.10 15.08
N PHE A 111 -1.24 2.76 15.96
CA PHE A 111 -0.07 3.54 15.63
C PHE A 111 1.16 2.96 16.32
N MET A 112 2.32 3.22 15.74
CA MET A 112 3.61 2.99 16.38
C MET A 112 4.34 4.32 16.51
N SER A 113 5.33 4.38 17.39
CA SER A 113 6.20 5.55 17.49
C SER A 113 6.94 5.77 16.17
N SER A 114 7.22 7.04 15.84
CA SER A 114 7.99 7.39 14.65
C SER A 114 9.40 6.79 14.69
N ASP A 115 9.98 6.64 15.87
CA ASP A 115 11.29 6.02 16.05
C ASP A 115 11.28 4.52 15.81
N ALA A 116 10.19 3.83 16.17
CA ALA A 116 10.00 2.42 15.79
C ALA A 116 9.89 2.28 14.27
N TYR A 117 9.11 3.16 13.62
CA TYR A 117 8.93 3.14 12.17
C TYR A 117 10.24 3.37 11.40
N LYS A 118 11.13 4.22 11.93
CA LYS A 118 12.46 4.47 11.34
C LYS A 118 13.39 3.26 11.43
N CYS A 119 13.16 2.33 12.37
CA CYS A 119 13.98 1.14 12.54
C CYS A 119 13.54 0.00 11.60
N ARG A 120 13.35 0.32 10.31
CA ARG A 120 13.01 -0.66 9.26
C ARG A 120 14.04 -0.64 8.15
N LEU A 121 14.18 -1.77 7.47
CA LEU A 121 14.91 -1.85 6.21
C LEU A 121 13.90 -1.85 5.06
N GLU A 122 14.27 -1.25 3.95
CA GLU A 122 13.44 -1.22 2.75
C GLU A 122 14.24 -1.71 1.55
N VAL A 123 13.62 -2.54 0.73
CA VAL A 123 14.16 -2.98 -0.56
C VAL A 123 13.07 -2.86 -1.61
N ILE A 124 13.47 -2.81 -2.88
CA ILE A 124 12.55 -2.78 -4.00
C ILE A 124 12.70 -4.09 -4.75
N THR A 125 11.57 -4.72 -5.09
CA THR A 125 11.56 -5.95 -5.89
C THR A 125 11.96 -5.68 -7.33
N ASN A 126 12.53 -6.68 -8.00
CA ASN A 126 12.71 -6.64 -9.45
C ASN A 126 11.39 -6.90 -10.20
N SER A 127 11.43 -6.93 -11.54
CA SER A 127 10.25 -7.19 -12.39
C SER A 127 9.58 -8.56 -12.14
N SER A 128 10.34 -9.52 -11.61
CA SER A 128 9.85 -10.86 -11.26
C SER A 128 9.27 -10.95 -9.84
N GLY A 129 9.33 -9.86 -9.08
CA GLY A 129 8.91 -9.80 -7.68
C GLY A 129 9.95 -10.31 -6.70
N GLU A 130 11.20 -10.53 -7.13
CA GLU A 130 12.27 -11.04 -6.28
C GLU A 130 12.89 -9.90 -5.46
N PHE A 131 13.26 -10.18 -4.21
CA PHE A 131 13.90 -9.25 -3.30
C PHE A 131 14.95 -9.94 -2.43
N THR A 132 15.86 -9.15 -1.87
CA THR A 132 16.91 -9.65 -0.97
C THR A 132 17.24 -8.62 0.09
N PHE A 133 17.19 -9.03 1.36
CA PHE A 133 17.79 -8.30 2.48
C PHE A 133 19.13 -8.96 2.83
N PHE A 134 20.21 -8.20 2.75
CA PHE A 134 21.56 -8.64 3.08
C PHE A 134 22.00 -8.12 4.46
N ASN A 135 23.05 -8.73 4.99
CA ASN A 135 23.73 -8.33 6.22
C ASN A 135 22.81 -8.23 7.45
N LEU A 136 21.93 -9.23 7.61
CA LEU A 136 21.04 -9.34 8.77
C LEU A 136 21.70 -10.13 9.90
N LYS A 137 21.30 -9.86 11.14
CA LYS A 137 21.67 -10.71 12.28
C LYS A 137 20.65 -11.81 12.53
N PRO A 138 21.02 -12.87 13.26
CA PRO A 138 20.06 -13.82 13.82
C PRO A 138 18.99 -13.10 14.64
N GLY A 139 17.75 -13.54 14.48
CA GLY A 139 16.59 -12.95 15.13
C GLY A 139 15.31 -13.09 14.31
N SER A 140 14.22 -12.60 14.88
CA SER A 140 12.89 -12.61 14.27
C SER A 140 12.59 -11.29 13.59
N TYR A 141 12.01 -11.38 12.41
CA TYR A 141 11.70 -10.25 11.53
C TYR A 141 10.28 -10.35 10.99
N TYR A 142 9.66 -9.21 10.79
CA TYR A 142 8.36 -9.08 10.16
C TYR A 142 8.51 -8.34 8.84
N ILE A 143 8.09 -8.96 7.76
CA ILE A 143 8.18 -8.42 6.40
C ILE A 143 6.78 -8.07 5.93
N GLU A 144 6.60 -6.89 5.36
CA GLU A 144 5.33 -6.45 4.79
C GLU A 144 5.49 -5.68 3.48
N THR A 145 4.44 -5.70 2.67
CA THR A 145 4.30 -4.90 1.46
C THR A 145 2.83 -4.72 1.10
N VAL A 146 2.54 -3.70 0.30
CA VAL A 146 1.24 -3.53 -0.36
C VAL A 146 1.46 -3.75 -1.86
N VAL A 147 0.60 -4.54 -2.49
CA VAL A 147 0.64 -4.83 -3.91
C VAL A 147 -0.64 -4.31 -4.55
N ASP A 148 -0.51 -3.21 -5.27
CA ASP A 148 -1.61 -2.65 -6.05
C ASP A 148 -1.64 -3.30 -7.43
N TRP A 149 -2.84 -3.72 -7.84
CA TRP A 149 -3.06 -4.30 -9.16
C TRP A 149 -4.42 -3.89 -9.69
N SER A 150 -4.56 -3.88 -11.01
CA SER A 150 -5.82 -3.60 -11.67
C SER A 150 -6.19 -4.69 -12.63
N GLN A 151 -7.49 -4.88 -12.82
CA GLN A 151 -8.04 -5.82 -13.77
C GLN A 151 -9.13 -5.13 -14.59
N THR A 152 -9.03 -5.26 -15.91
CA THR A 152 -10.11 -4.87 -16.80
C THR A 152 -11.15 -5.99 -16.85
N ARG A 153 -12.39 -5.65 -16.56
CA ARG A 153 -13.56 -6.53 -16.72
C ARG A 153 -14.36 -6.11 -17.93
N TYR A 154 -14.98 -7.10 -18.57
CA TYR A 154 -15.89 -6.89 -19.69
C TYR A 154 -17.29 -7.34 -19.30
N TYR A 155 -18.29 -6.60 -19.75
CA TYR A 155 -19.69 -7.00 -19.64
C TYR A 155 -20.45 -6.59 -20.89
N ASP A 156 -21.47 -7.36 -21.22
CA ASP A 156 -22.35 -7.07 -22.35
C ASP A 156 -23.46 -6.14 -21.86
N LYS A 157 -23.45 -4.91 -22.36
CA LYS A 157 -24.49 -3.92 -22.10
C LYS A 157 -25.55 -4.04 -23.19
N TYR A 158 -26.79 -4.31 -22.81
CA TYR A 158 -27.92 -4.26 -23.73
C TYR A 158 -28.04 -2.85 -24.36
N VAL A 159 -28.11 -2.78 -25.69
CA VAL A 159 -28.18 -1.52 -26.44
C VAL A 159 -29.45 -1.36 -27.27
N GLY A 160 -30.30 -2.38 -27.32
CA GLY A 160 -31.61 -2.32 -27.98
C GLY A 160 -32.01 -3.67 -28.56
N SER A 161 -33.21 -3.75 -29.12
CA SER A 161 -33.70 -4.93 -29.83
C SER A 161 -34.27 -4.55 -31.19
N GLY A 162 -34.15 -5.45 -32.16
CA GLY A 162 -34.81 -5.34 -33.45
C GLY A 162 -35.86 -6.43 -33.61
N SER A 163 -37.07 -6.07 -34.04
CA SER A 163 -38.11 -7.04 -34.40
C SER A 163 -38.21 -7.20 -35.91
N SER A 164 -38.30 -8.45 -36.36
CA SER A 164 -38.53 -8.83 -37.75
C SER A 164 -39.67 -9.84 -37.84
N ASN A 165 -40.08 -10.18 -39.06
CA ASN A 165 -41.08 -11.25 -39.31
C ASN A 165 -40.64 -12.63 -38.79
N TYR A 166 -39.37 -12.79 -38.37
CA TYR A 166 -38.81 -14.03 -37.81
C TYR A 166 -38.57 -13.98 -36.29
N GLY A 167 -38.95 -12.88 -35.61
CA GLY A 167 -38.83 -12.73 -34.15
C GLY A 167 -38.04 -11.49 -33.73
N THR A 168 -37.80 -11.37 -32.42
CA THR A 168 -37.05 -10.28 -31.78
C THR A 168 -35.61 -10.73 -31.48
N THR A 169 -34.64 -9.89 -31.83
CA THR A 169 -33.22 -10.10 -31.51
C THR A 169 -32.72 -8.97 -30.64
N ASP A 170 -32.09 -9.33 -29.52
CA ASP A 170 -31.47 -8.38 -28.59
C ASP A 170 -30.02 -8.11 -29.01
N TYR A 171 -29.66 -6.84 -29.07
CA TYR A 171 -28.32 -6.37 -29.39
C TYR A 171 -27.59 -5.95 -28.11
N TYR A 172 -26.34 -6.38 -28.01
CA TYR A 172 -25.46 -6.06 -26.89
C TYR A 172 -24.17 -5.41 -27.39
N SER A 173 -23.66 -4.45 -26.62
CA SER A 173 -22.35 -3.84 -26.81
C SER A 173 -21.42 -4.28 -25.68
N LYS A 174 -20.22 -4.76 -26.04
CA LYS A 174 -19.19 -5.11 -25.06
C LYS A 174 -18.60 -3.84 -24.46
N GLN A 175 -18.78 -3.66 -23.16
CA GLN A 175 -18.23 -2.57 -22.38
C GLN A 175 -17.13 -3.09 -21.45
N SER A 176 -16.24 -2.21 -21.00
CA SER A 176 -15.19 -2.56 -20.06
C SER A 176 -15.03 -1.55 -18.92
N TYR A 177 -14.61 -2.02 -17.75
CA TYR A 177 -14.24 -1.18 -16.61
C TYR A 177 -13.03 -1.76 -15.88
N ASN A 178 -12.31 -0.93 -15.12
CA ASN A 178 -11.15 -1.35 -14.34
C ASN A 178 -11.52 -1.49 -12.86
N ASP A 179 -11.26 -2.66 -12.30
CA ASP A 179 -11.26 -2.89 -10.87
C ASP A 179 -9.84 -2.69 -10.33
N HIS A 180 -9.72 -1.84 -9.31
CA HIS A 180 -8.47 -1.63 -8.59
C HIS A 180 -8.48 -2.44 -7.29
N HIS A 181 -7.39 -3.15 -7.05
CA HIS A 181 -7.17 -3.99 -5.89
C HIS A 181 -5.88 -3.58 -5.20
N SER A 182 -5.84 -3.77 -3.88
CA SER A 182 -4.68 -3.49 -3.05
C SER A 182 -4.55 -4.61 -2.01
N ASP A 183 -3.54 -5.46 -2.18
CA ASP A 183 -3.31 -6.60 -1.32
C ASP A 183 -2.15 -6.33 -0.37
N TYR A 184 -2.42 -6.41 0.94
CA TYR A 184 -1.40 -6.29 1.98
C TYR A 184 -0.81 -7.67 2.30
N LEU A 185 0.44 -7.88 1.89
CA LEU A 185 1.18 -9.12 2.10
C LEU A 185 2.06 -8.98 3.34
N LYS A 186 2.16 -10.03 4.15
CA LYS A 186 2.96 -10.04 5.37
C LYS A 186 3.51 -11.41 5.70
N LYS A 187 4.66 -11.46 6.35
CA LYS A 187 5.27 -12.70 6.82
C LYS A 187 6.23 -12.49 7.98
N GLU A 188 6.15 -13.36 8.97
CA GLU A 188 7.16 -13.49 10.02
C GLU A 188 8.23 -14.48 9.58
N VAL A 189 9.50 -14.13 9.81
CA VAL A 189 10.67 -14.90 9.41
C VAL A 189 11.67 -14.90 10.57
N GLU A 190 12.26 -16.05 10.84
CA GLU A 190 13.29 -16.20 11.86
C GLU A 190 14.60 -16.62 11.19
N ILE A 191 15.69 -15.96 11.57
CA ILE A 191 17.06 -16.34 11.24
C ILE A 191 17.66 -16.96 12.50
N LYS A 192 18.01 -18.25 12.45
CA LYS A 192 18.48 -19.00 13.63
C LYS A 192 19.98 -18.90 13.81
N THR A 193 20.72 -18.88 12.70
CA THR A 193 22.19 -18.90 12.73
C THR A 193 22.81 -17.76 11.93
N GLU A 194 24.00 -17.33 12.36
CA GLU A 194 24.77 -16.30 11.68
C GLU A 194 25.24 -16.82 10.31
N GLY A 195 25.04 -16.04 9.25
CA GLY A 195 25.37 -16.46 7.88
C GLY A 195 24.29 -17.30 7.18
N GLU A 196 23.14 -17.53 7.83
CA GLU A 196 22.03 -18.28 7.25
C GLU A 196 21.41 -17.54 6.06
N VAL A 197 21.10 -18.29 5.00
CA VAL A 197 20.31 -17.80 3.86
C VAL A 197 18.90 -18.39 3.97
N VAL A 198 17.91 -17.53 4.14
CA VAL A 198 16.51 -17.93 4.29
C VAL A 198 15.73 -17.55 3.03
N ASP A 199 15.15 -18.54 2.36
CA ASP A 199 14.29 -18.35 1.19
C ASP A 199 12.80 -18.29 1.57
N ILE A 200 12.11 -17.25 1.14
CA ILE A 200 10.69 -17.03 1.48
C ILE A 200 9.82 -16.73 0.26
N LYS A 201 8.56 -17.14 0.37
CA LYS A 201 7.46 -16.64 -0.48
C LYS A 201 6.63 -15.67 0.36
N LEU A 202 6.42 -14.47 -0.16
CA LEU A 202 5.59 -13.42 0.43
C LEU A 202 4.32 -13.29 -0.41
N ASN A 203 3.19 -13.73 0.14
CA ASN A 203 1.91 -13.82 -0.56
C ASN A 203 0.71 -13.78 0.39
#